data_AF-A0A1G6YZZ9-F1
#
_entry.id   AF-A0A1G6YZZ9-F1
#
_cell.length_a   1.000
_cell.length_b   1.000
_cell.length_c   1.000
_cell.angle_alpha   90.00
_cell.angle_beta   90.00
_cell.angle_gamma   90.00
#
_symmetry.space_group_name_H-M   'P 1'
#
loop_
_entity.id
_entity.type
_entity.pdbx_description
1 polymer ?
#
loop_
_entity_poly.entity_id
_entity_poly.type
_entity_poly.pdbx_seq_one_letter_code
_entity_poly.pdbx_strand_id
1 'polypeptide(L)'
;MRAHLTDLCSDQPAASPAVRGGQTAADVALGGLDLAGYAAQRNQVLPVERRGATRLSPYIRYGLIDLPTVWSAASDAPPRDRTKFRDELAWQEYARHVYARLGRRMSTALRAAPARPSGSWDNPWPRDMRCVDACLDELETDGWLVNQTRMWMSSQWTVRALGGVDQR
;
A
#
# COMPACT_ATOMS: atom_id res chain seq x y z
N MET A 1 -4.70 -14.56 -21.13
CA MET A 1 -3.95 -13.62 -20.27
C MET A 1 -2.56 -13.35 -20.84
N ARG A 2 -1.71 -14.38 -21.02
CA ARG A 2 -0.33 -14.23 -21.51
C ARG A 2 -0.19 -13.53 -22.88
N ALA A 3 -1.12 -13.78 -23.82
CA ALA A 3 -1.06 -13.23 -25.19
C ALA A 3 -1.35 -11.71 -25.33
N HIS A 4 -1.86 -11.04 -24.28
CA HIS A 4 -2.29 -9.63 -24.36
C HIS A 4 -1.59 -8.72 -23.34
N LEU A 5 -0.68 -9.26 -22.53
CA LEU A 5 -0.04 -8.53 -21.44
C LEU A 5 1.49 -8.46 -21.58
N THR A 6 2.08 -9.10 -22.60
CA THR A 6 3.53 -9.14 -22.78
C THR A 6 4.13 -7.74 -22.97
N ASP A 7 3.40 -6.82 -23.62
CA ASP A 7 3.88 -5.45 -23.82
C ASP A 7 3.74 -4.56 -22.56
N LEU A 8 3.12 -5.07 -21.49
CA LEU A 8 2.90 -4.35 -20.23
C LEU A 8 3.84 -4.79 -19.09
N CYS A 9 4.60 -5.87 -19.29
CA CYS A 9 5.46 -6.47 -18.27
C CYS A 9 6.84 -6.76 -18.85
N SER A 10 7.90 -6.48 -18.10
CA SER A 10 9.28 -6.85 -18.47
C SER A 10 9.60 -8.34 -18.25
N ASP A 11 8.68 -9.06 -17.62
CA ASP A 11 8.76 -10.45 -17.20
C ASP A 11 7.49 -11.24 -17.59
N GLN A 12 7.41 -12.51 -17.15
CA GLN A 12 6.24 -13.32 -17.43
C GLN A 12 5.06 -12.88 -16.55
N PRO A 13 3.94 -12.41 -17.12
CA PRO A 13 2.80 -11.97 -16.32
C PRO A 13 2.21 -13.14 -15.53
N ALA A 14 2.14 -12.97 -14.21
CA ALA A 14 1.55 -13.90 -13.26
C ALA A 14 0.39 -13.24 -12.49
N ALA A 15 -0.56 -14.04 -12.02
CA ALA A 15 -1.62 -13.55 -11.15
C ALA A 15 -1.12 -13.48 -9.70
N SER A 16 -1.53 -12.44 -8.96
CA SER A 16 -1.25 -12.35 -7.53
C SER A 16 -1.85 -13.56 -6.79
N PRO A 17 -1.07 -14.26 -5.94
CA PRO A 17 -1.60 -15.31 -5.09
C PRO A 17 -2.38 -14.72 -3.89
N ALA A 18 -2.12 -13.47 -3.52
CA ALA A 18 -2.73 -12.81 -2.36
C ALA A 18 -4.01 -12.02 -2.68
N VAL A 19 -4.18 -11.56 -3.92
CA VAL A 19 -5.31 -10.70 -4.32
C VAL A 19 -5.98 -11.28 -5.56
N ARG A 20 -7.27 -11.62 -5.42
CA ARG A 20 -8.09 -12.06 -6.54
C ARG A 20 -8.91 -10.87 -7.07
N GLY A 21 -8.85 -10.63 -8.38
CA GLY A 21 -9.65 -9.59 -9.01
C GLY A 21 -11.13 -9.98 -9.17
N GLY A 22 -11.98 -8.97 -9.43
CA GLY A 22 -13.40 -9.13 -9.76
C GLY A 22 -14.36 -8.82 -8.60
N GLN A 23 -15.60 -8.48 -8.95
CA GLN A 23 -16.64 -8.07 -7.98
C GLN A 23 -16.91 -9.18 -6.95
N THR A 24 -17.03 -10.43 -7.38
CA THR A 24 -17.26 -11.57 -6.46
C THR A 24 -16.18 -11.69 -5.38
N ALA A 25 -14.90 -11.46 -5.73
CA ALA A 25 -13.82 -11.49 -4.76
C ALA A 25 -13.87 -10.28 -3.81
N ALA A 26 -14.31 -9.13 -4.30
CA ALA A 26 -14.54 -7.93 -3.51
C ALA A 26 -15.67 -8.13 -2.49
N ASP A 27 -16.80 -8.72 -2.92
CA ASP A 27 -17.95 -8.99 -2.07
C ASP A 27 -17.61 -9.99 -0.96
N VAL A 28 -16.84 -11.05 -1.29
CA VAL A 28 -16.34 -12.01 -0.29
C VAL A 28 -15.40 -11.32 0.71
N ALA A 29 -14.49 -10.46 0.23
CA ALA A 29 -13.57 -9.75 1.10
C ALA A 29 -14.30 -8.77 2.04
N LEU A 30 -15.35 -8.10 1.56
CA LEU A 30 -16.17 -7.21 2.38
C LEU A 30 -17.04 -7.99 3.37
N GLY A 31 -17.67 -9.09 2.94
CA GLY A 31 -18.51 -9.92 3.80
C GLY A 31 -17.73 -10.64 4.91
N GLY A 32 -16.45 -10.92 4.67
CA GLY A 32 -15.53 -11.48 5.67
C GLY A 32 -14.78 -10.45 6.50
N LEU A 33 -15.17 -9.17 6.45
CA LEU A 33 -14.47 -8.09 7.16
C LEU A 33 -14.64 -8.25 8.68
N ASP A 34 -13.58 -8.71 9.34
CA ASP A 34 -13.44 -8.67 10.81
C ASP A 34 -12.48 -7.55 11.22
N LEU A 35 -12.96 -6.68 12.10
CA LEU A 35 -12.20 -5.54 12.62
C LEU A 35 -11.87 -5.69 14.12
N ALA A 36 -12.21 -6.81 14.75
CA ALA A 36 -11.87 -7.04 16.15
C ALA A 36 -10.36 -6.97 16.36
N GLY A 37 -9.89 -6.04 17.20
CA GLY A 37 -8.46 -5.84 17.47
C GLY A 37 -7.71 -5.06 16.38
N TYR A 38 -8.38 -4.58 15.33
CA TYR A 38 -7.78 -3.83 14.23
C TYR A 38 -6.83 -2.72 14.69
N ALA A 39 -7.25 -1.90 15.66
CA ALA A 39 -6.46 -0.78 16.13
C ALA A 39 -5.12 -1.20 16.77
N ALA A 40 -5.06 -2.40 17.36
CA ALA A 40 -3.83 -2.95 17.91
C ALA A 40 -2.95 -3.62 16.84
N GLN A 41 -3.57 -4.28 15.86
CA GLN A 41 -2.88 -5.15 14.90
C GLN A 41 -2.57 -4.49 13.54
N ARG A 42 -3.13 -3.31 13.23
CA ARG A 42 -2.95 -2.63 11.92
C ARG A 42 -1.49 -2.35 11.53
N ASN A 43 -0.59 -2.31 12.51
CA ASN A 43 0.84 -2.06 12.30
C ASN A 43 1.68 -3.34 12.29
N GLN A 44 1.07 -4.52 12.47
CA GLN A 44 1.80 -5.78 12.49
C GLN A 44 2.41 -6.06 11.12
N VAL A 45 3.72 -6.34 11.08
CA VAL A 45 4.44 -6.73 9.85
C VAL A 45 4.76 -8.23 9.87
N LEU A 46 5.26 -8.75 10.99
CA LEU A 46 5.53 -10.17 11.20
C LEU A 46 5.11 -10.61 12.60
N PRO A 47 4.58 -11.82 12.80
CA PRO A 47 4.41 -12.84 11.77
C PRO A 47 3.17 -12.55 10.88
N VAL A 48 3.16 -13.09 9.66
CA VAL A 48 2.20 -12.71 8.60
C VAL A 48 0.76 -13.02 9.00
N GLU A 49 0.55 -14.15 9.67
CA GLU A 49 -0.75 -14.63 10.13
C GLU A 49 -1.39 -13.76 11.23
N ARG A 50 -0.63 -12.84 11.84
CA ARG A 50 -1.14 -11.89 12.85
C ARG A 50 -1.40 -10.49 12.29
N ARG A 51 -1.28 -10.29 10.98
CA ARG A 51 -1.49 -8.99 10.35
C ARG A 51 -2.96 -8.59 10.43
N GLY A 52 -3.26 -7.43 11.04
CA GLY A 52 -4.62 -6.87 11.12
C GLY A 52 -5.02 -6.03 9.90
N ALA A 53 -4.30 -6.11 8.78
CA ALA A 53 -4.58 -5.31 7.59
C ALA A 53 -5.65 -6.00 6.73
N THR A 54 -6.73 -5.28 6.41
CA THR A 54 -7.93 -5.83 5.76
C THR A 54 -7.76 -6.21 4.29
N ARG A 55 -6.66 -5.78 3.64
CA ARG A 55 -6.41 -5.97 2.20
C ARG A 55 -7.52 -5.47 1.27
N LEU A 56 -8.41 -4.58 1.73
CA LEU A 56 -9.49 -4.03 0.88
C LEU A 56 -9.01 -2.99 -0.15
N SER A 57 -7.80 -2.45 0.01
CA SER A 57 -7.31 -1.34 -0.82
C SER A 57 -7.30 -1.59 -2.34
N PRO A 58 -7.03 -2.81 -2.87
CA PRO A 58 -7.17 -3.08 -4.30
C PRO A 58 -8.62 -2.94 -4.79
N TYR A 59 -9.59 -3.48 -4.05
CA TYR A 59 -11.01 -3.41 -4.43
C TYR A 59 -11.53 -1.97 -4.41
N ILE A 60 -11.14 -1.20 -3.37
CA ILE A 60 -11.50 0.22 -3.26
C ILE A 60 -10.83 1.05 -4.37
N ARG A 61 -9.58 0.74 -4.72
CA ARG A 61 -8.84 1.46 -5.77
C ARG A 61 -9.49 1.32 -7.15
N TYR A 62 -10.08 0.17 -7.45
CA TYR A 62 -10.74 -0.11 -8.71
C TYR A 62 -12.25 0.13 -8.70
N GLY A 63 -12.81 0.67 -7.61
CA GLY A 63 -14.23 1.00 -7.52
C GLY A 63 -15.16 -0.21 -7.39
N LEU A 64 -14.61 -1.39 -7.09
CA LEU A 64 -15.40 -2.60 -6.83
C LEU A 64 -16.12 -2.52 -5.47
N ILE A 65 -15.58 -1.70 -4.56
CA ILE A 65 -16.26 -1.32 -3.31
C ILE A 65 -16.05 0.17 -3.12
N ASP A 66 -17.13 0.93 -2.93
CA ASP A 66 -17.03 2.35 -2.63
C ASP A 66 -16.76 2.63 -1.15
N LEU A 67 -16.28 3.84 -0.84
CA LEU A 67 -15.95 4.21 0.54
C LEU A 67 -17.17 4.23 1.48
N PRO A 68 -18.35 4.77 1.09
CA PRO A 68 -19.55 4.71 1.93
C PRO A 68 -19.94 3.28 2.34
N THR A 69 -19.82 2.32 1.42
CA THR A 69 -20.10 0.91 1.67
C THR A 69 -19.13 0.33 2.71
N VAL A 70 -17.82 0.52 2.53
CA VAL A 70 -16.81 0.05 3.51
C VAL A 70 -16.95 0.76 4.86
N TRP A 71 -17.30 2.05 4.85
CA TRP A 71 -17.56 2.82 6.05
C TRP A 71 -18.74 2.28 6.85
N SER A 72 -19.82 1.91 6.15
CA SER A 72 -21.02 1.30 6.72
C SER A 72 -20.74 -0.10 7.27
N ALA A 73 -20.00 -0.92 6.52
CA ALA A 73 -19.61 -2.27 6.95
C ALA A 73 -18.82 -2.30 8.26
N ALA A 74 -18.09 -1.22 8.58
CA ALA A 74 -17.37 -1.08 9.84
C ALA A 74 -18.25 -0.71 11.05
N SER A 75 -19.57 -0.50 10.88
CA SER A 75 -20.43 0.11 11.91
C SER A 75 -20.52 -0.72 13.19
N ASP A 76 -20.50 -2.05 13.08
CA ASP A 76 -20.65 -2.97 14.22
C ASP A 76 -19.33 -3.34 14.89
N ALA A 77 -18.19 -2.86 14.36
CA ALA A 77 -16.89 -3.12 14.95
C ALA A 77 -16.74 -2.45 16.35
N PRO A 78 -15.88 -2.99 17.24
CA PRO A 78 -15.60 -2.39 18.53
C PRO A 78 -15.23 -0.90 18.39
N PRO A 79 -15.70 0.00 19.29
CA PRO A 79 -15.61 1.45 19.05
C PRO A 79 -14.21 1.97 18.70
N ARG A 80 -13.17 1.45 19.38
CA ARG A 80 -11.78 1.82 19.11
C ARG A 80 -11.32 1.37 17.73
N ASP A 81 -11.66 0.16 17.34
CA ASP A 81 -11.29 -0.45 16.06
C ASP A 81 -12.04 0.23 14.91
N ARG A 82 -13.35 0.47 15.08
CA ARG A 82 -14.19 1.21 14.15
C ARG A 82 -13.66 2.60 13.87
N THR A 83 -13.35 3.37 14.93
CA THR A 83 -12.79 4.72 14.78
C THR A 83 -11.47 4.68 14.02
N LYS A 84 -10.56 3.77 14.40
CA LYS A 84 -9.26 3.69 13.72
C LYS A 84 -9.36 3.23 12.26
N PHE A 85 -10.25 2.30 11.96
CA PHE A 85 -10.48 1.87 10.58
C PHE A 85 -11.08 3.01 9.73
N ARG A 86 -12.05 3.75 10.28
CA ARG A 86 -12.64 4.92 9.62
C ARG A 86 -11.63 6.06 9.43
N ASP A 87 -10.71 6.26 10.37
CA ASP A 87 -9.58 7.20 10.20
C ASP A 87 -8.75 6.84 8.93
N GLU A 88 -8.47 5.56 8.68
CA GLU A 88 -7.74 5.13 7.46
C GLU A 88 -8.54 5.39 6.17
N LEU A 89 -9.86 5.16 6.18
CA LEU A 89 -10.70 5.47 5.03
C LEU A 89 -10.72 6.98 4.77
N ALA A 90 -10.76 7.79 5.82
CA ALA A 90 -10.65 9.25 5.72
C ALA A 90 -9.28 9.68 5.17
N TRP A 91 -8.18 9.00 5.56
CA TRP A 91 -6.86 9.23 4.96
C TRP A 91 -6.84 8.93 3.45
N GLN A 92 -7.49 7.84 3.03
CA GLN A 92 -7.60 7.50 1.62
C GLN A 92 -8.36 8.58 0.84
N GLU A 93 -9.48 9.07 1.38
CA GLU A 93 -10.27 10.14 0.75
C GLU A 93 -9.53 11.49 0.75
N TYR A 94 -8.83 11.81 1.85
CA TYR A 94 -7.96 12.97 1.93
C TYR A 94 -6.89 12.95 0.84
N ALA A 95 -6.22 11.81 0.62
CA ALA A 95 -5.20 11.67 -0.43
C ALA A 95 -5.77 11.93 -1.83
N ARG A 96 -7.01 11.50 -2.12
CA ARG A 96 -7.70 11.80 -3.38
C ARG A 96 -7.97 13.30 -3.53
N HIS A 97 -8.44 13.96 -2.48
CA HIS A 97 -8.65 15.41 -2.48
C HIS A 97 -7.35 16.20 -2.70
N VAL A 98 -6.28 15.80 -2.02
CA VAL A 98 -4.95 16.41 -2.19
C VAL A 98 -4.48 16.26 -3.63
N TYR A 99 -4.58 15.06 -4.22
CA TYR A 99 -4.22 14.84 -5.62
C TYR A 99 -5.09 15.66 -6.58
N ALA A 100 -6.41 15.68 -6.39
CA ALA A 100 -7.31 16.46 -7.23
C ALA A 100 -6.99 17.96 -7.19
N ARG A 101 -6.55 18.47 -6.02
CA ARG A 101 -6.23 19.90 -5.84
C ARG A 101 -4.86 20.30 -6.39
N LEU A 102 -3.88 19.42 -6.28
CA LEU A 102 -2.46 19.73 -6.54
C LEU A 102 -1.94 19.13 -7.85
N GLY A 103 -2.52 18.02 -8.31
CA GLY A 103 -2.10 17.27 -9.48
C GLY A 103 -0.60 17.00 -9.46
N ARG A 104 0.08 17.37 -10.56
CA ARG A 104 1.52 17.15 -10.75
C ARG A 104 2.41 17.82 -9.70
N ARG A 105 1.93 18.83 -8.96
CA ARG A 105 2.71 19.45 -7.87
C ARG A 105 3.09 18.46 -6.76
N MET A 106 2.36 17.35 -6.64
CA MET A 106 2.69 16.26 -5.72
C MET A 106 3.99 15.52 -6.06
N SER A 107 4.53 15.70 -7.27
CA SER A 107 5.85 15.12 -7.66
C SER A 107 7.03 15.80 -6.97
N THR A 108 6.80 16.94 -6.33
CA THR A 108 7.81 17.70 -5.56
C THR A 108 7.35 17.89 -4.12
N ALA A 109 8.30 18.17 -3.22
CA ALA A 109 7.97 18.44 -1.83
C ALA A 109 6.97 19.61 -1.71
N LEU A 110 5.84 19.37 -1.03
CA LEU A 110 4.79 20.38 -0.85
C LEU A 110 5.14 21.45 0.18
N ARG A 111 6.09 21.15 1.07
CA ARG A 111 6.63 22.03 2.10
C ARG A 111 8.16 21.94 2.09
N ALA A 112 8.75 21.38 3.14
CA ALA A 112 10.18 21.13 3.21
C ALA A 112 10.56 19.86 2.44
N ALA A 113 11.66 19.93 1.69
CA ALA A 113 12.28 18.75 1.11
C ALA A 113 12.88 17.85 2.22
N PRO A 114 12.87 16.52 2.04
CA PRO A 114 13.55 15.60 2.95
C PRO A 114 15.06 15.86 2.93
N ALA A 115 15.73 15.53 4.02
CA ALA A 115 17.19 15.56 4.08
C ALA A 115 17.77 14.67 2.97
N ARG A 116 18.72 15.21 2.21
CA ARG A 116 19.46 14.45 1.21
C ARG A 116 20.72 13.86 1.86
N PRO A 117 20.97 12.56 1.73
CA PRO A 117 22.18 11.96 2.25
C PRO A 117 23.40 12.46 1.46
N SER A 118 24.54 12.58 2.14
CA SER A 118 25.82 12.99 1.53
C SER A 118 26.47 11.89 0.70
N GLY A 119 26.08 10.62 0.94
CA GLY A 119 26.52 9.47 0.17
C GLY A 119 25.41 8.94 -0.75
N SER A 120 25.82 8.37 -1.88
CA SER A 120 24.94 7.65 -2.80
C SER A 120 24.91 6.16 -2.46
N TRP A 121 23.74 5.55 -2.60
CA TRP A 121 23.65 4.09 -2.70
C TRP A 121 23.82 3.72 -4.17
N ASP A 122 24.63 2.72 -4.48
CA ASP A 122 24.79 2.22 -5.86
C ASP A 122 23.48 1.61 -6.38
N ASN A 123 22.76 0.92 -5.49
CA ASN A 123 21.42 0.42 -5.73
C ASN A 123 20.47 0.96 -4.63
N PRO A 124 19.41 1.70 -4.99
CA PRO A 124 18.43 2.18 -4.01
C PRO A 124 17.67 1.07 -3.28
N TRP A 125 17.62 -0.12 -3.88
CA TRP A 125 16.89 -1.31 -3.43
C TRP A 125 17.82 -2.51 -3.27
N PRO A 126 18.75 -2.48 -2.29
CA PRO A 126 19.78 -3.51 -2.11
C PRO A 126 19.17 -4.81 -1.56
N ARG A 127 19.02 -5.82 -2.43
CA ARG A 127 18.47 -7.13 -2.03
C ARG A 127 19.35 -7.93 -1.06
N ASP A 128 20.62 -7.58 -0.91
CA ASP A 128 21.46 -8.17 0.14
C ASP A 128 20.96 -7.81 1.55
N MET A 129 20.19 -6.72 1.69
CA MET A 129 19.47 -6.41 2.92
C MET A 129 18.17 -7.21 2.98
N ARG A 130 18.12 -8.24 3.85
CA ARG A 130 16.94 -9.12 4.01
C ARG A 130 15.62 -8.39 4.23
N CYS A 131 15.63 -7.24 4.90
CA CYS A 131 14.42 -6.44 5.09
C CYS A 131 13.92 -5.76 3.80
N VAL A 132 14.83 -5.37 2.91
CA VAL A 132 14.50 -4.85 1.57
C VAL A 132 14.03 -5.99 0.69
N ASP A 133 14.80 -7.08 0.64
CA ASP A 133 14.51 -8.27 -0.16
C ASP A 133 13.11 -8.83 0.12
N ALA A 134 12.78 -9.04 1.41
CA ALA A 134 11.47 -9.54 1.81
C ALA A 134 10.32 -8.59 1.42
N CYS A 135 10.53 -7.27 1.43
CA CYS A 135 9.52 -6.33 0.99
C CYS A 135 9.36 -6.30 -0.54
N LEU A 136 10.46 -6.45 -1.28
CA LEU A 136 10.42 -6.52 -2.74
C LEU A 136 9.76 -7.82 -3.19
N ASP A 137 10.12 -8.95 -2.60
CA ASP A 137 9.54 -10.26 -2.91
C ASP A 137 8.03 -10.26 -2.64
N GLU A 138 7.59 -9.74 -1.50
CA GLU A 138 6.15 -9.61 -1.20
C GLU A 138 5.47 -8.67 -2.22
N LEU A 139 6.09 -7.54 -2.57
CA LEU A 139 5.50 -6.61 -3.53
C LEU A 139 5.41 -7.20 -4.95
N GLU A 140 6.46 -7.85 -5.43
CA GLU A 140 6.53 -8.45 -6.77
C GLU A 140 5.62 -9.68 -6.88
N THR A 141 5.54 -10.50 -5.83
CA THR A 141 4.71 -11.70 -5.81
C THR A 141 3.23 -11.39 -5.58
N ASP A 142 2.94 -10.62 -4.52
CA ASP A 142 1.56 -10.39 -4.07
C ASP A 142 0.94 -9.14 -4.71
N GLY A 143 1.75 -8.20 -5.22
CA GLY A 143 1.29 -6.89 -5.67
C GLY A 143 0.81 -6.00 -4.51
N TRP A 144 1.16 -6.35 -3.27
CA TRP A 144 0.62 -5.71 -2.07
C TRP A 144 1.60 -5.74 -0.90
N LEU A 145 1.61 -4.67 -0.11
CA LEU A 145 2.36 -4.56 1.13
C LEU A 145 1.47 -4.01 2.25
N VAL A 146 1.77 -4.34 3.52
CA VAL A 146 1.20 -3.60 4.66
C VAL A 146 1.70 -2.14 4.67
N ASN A 147 0.92 -1.21 5.21
CA ASN A 147 1.26 0.21 5.17
C ASN A 147 2.63 0.52 5.80
N GLN A 148 3.00 -0.18 6.89
CA GLN A 148 4.28 0.03 7.58
C GLN A 148 5.49 -0.25 6.68
N THR A 149 5.47 -1.34 5.92
CA THR A 149 6.57 -1.66 5.00
C THR A 149 6.59 -0.71 3.82
N ARG A 150 5.44 -0.22 3.33
CA ARG A 150 5.39 0.84 2.31
C ARG A 150 6.07 2.13 2.79
N MET A 151 5.71 2.59 3.98
CA MET A 151 6.31 3.78 4.58
C MET A 151 7.82 3.63 4.77
N TRP A 152 8.25 2.46 5.25
CA TRP A 152 9.67 2.15 5.42
C TRP A 152 10.42 2.12 4.09
N MET A 153 9.90 1.42 3.07
CA MET A 153 10.48 1.38 1.71
C MET A 153 10.53 2.78 1.08
N SER A 154 9.48 3.58 1.27
CA SER A 154 9.45 4.96 0.78
C SER A 154 10.55 5.82 1.45
N SER A 155 10.83 5.57 2.73
CA SER A 155 11.92 6.23 3.45
C SER A 155 13.31 5.76 2.98
N GLN A 156 13.47 4.48 2.64
CA GLN A 156 14.70 3.93 2.06
C GLN A 156 15.06 4.69 0.79
N TRP A 157 14.10 4.84 -0.13
CA TRP A 157 14.29 5.66 -1.31
C TRP A 157 14.59 7.12 -0.95
N THR A 158 13.66 7.74 -0.24
CA THR A 158 13.58 9.21 -0.16
C THR A 158 14.67 9.85 0.71
N VAL A 159 15.06 9.17 1.80
CA VAL A 159 15.96 9.73 2.82
C VAL A 159 17.35 9.09 2.78
N ARG A 160 17.46 7.86 2.26
CA ARG A 160 18.74 7.11 2.26
C ARG A 160 19.34 6.98 0.86
N ALA A 161 18.55 6.66 -0.15
CA ALA A 161 19.09 6.35 -1.48
C ALA A 161 19.13 7.54 -2.46
N LEU A 162 18.19 8.48 -2.37
CA LEU A 162 18.06 9.61 -3.31
C LEU A 162 19.24 10.61 -3.34
N GLY A 163 20.24 10.48 -2.46
CA GLY A 163 21.39 11.39 -2.40
C GLY A 163 22.30 11.38 -3.63
N GLY A 164 22.18 10.38 -4.51
CA GLY A 164 22.99 10.24 -5.74
C GLY A 164 22.23 10.39 -7.06
N VAL A 165 20.91 10.56 -7.05
CA VAL A 165 20.12 10.64 -8.29
C VAL A 165 20.05 12.10 -8.73
N ASP A 166 20.96 12.47 -9.62
CA ASP A 166 20.95 13.78 -10.29
C ASP A 166 19.62 13.95 -11.04
N GLN A 167 18.78 14.86 -10.56
CA GLN A 167 17.47 15.13 -11.15
C GLN A 167 17.65 16.02 -12.38
N ARG A 168 17.98 15.39 -13.52
CA ARG A 168 17.73 15.97 -14.84
C ARG A 168 16.28 15.75 -15.26
#